data_AF-A0A1M7IRP2-F1
#
_entry.id   AF-A0A1M7IRP2-F1
#
_cell.length_a   1.000
_cell.length_b   1.000
_cell.length_c   1.000
_cell.angle_alpha   90.00
_cell.angle_beta   90.00
_cell.angle_gamma   90.00
#
_symmetry.space_group_name_H-M   'P 1'
#
loop_
_entity.id
_entity.type
_entity.pdbx_description
1 polymer ?
#
loop_
_entity_poly.entity_id
_entity_poly.type
_entity_poly.pdbx_seq_one_letter_code
_entity_poly.pdbx_strand_id
1 'polypeptide(L)' 'MIVAWIEKNLQNTSDPKQHGKALKRQLKDYWRYRVGNYRIPADINQDEVKIIVINVGHREDIYKQ' A
#
# COMPACT_ATOMS: atom_id res chain seq x y z
N MET A 1 -2.91 -12.20 7.84
CA MET A 1 -3.92 -11.21 7.37
C MET A 1 -3.39 -10.30 6.27
N ILE A 2 -2.29 -9.54 6.48
CA ILE A 2 -1.74 -8.65 5.43
C ILE A 2 -1.22 -9.43 4.21
N VAL A 3 -0.41 -10.48 4.43
CA VAL A 3 0.14 -11.31 3.34
C VAL A 3 -0.98 -11.94 2.50
N ALA A 4 -1.95 -12.60 3.15
CA ALA A 4 -3.11 -13.17 2.46
C ALA A 4 -3.92 -12.13 1.66
N TRP A 5 -3.98 -10.88 2.13
CA TRP A 5 -4.60 -9.80 1.35
C TRP A 5 -3.75 -9.43 0.13
N ILE A 6 -2.42 -9.34 0.27
CA ILE A 6 -1.50 -9.06 -0.84
C ILE A 6 -1.60 -10.16 -1.90
N GLU A 7 -1.53 -11.43 -1.50
CA GLU A 7 -1.66 -12.56 -2.42
C GLU A 7 -3.00 -12.52 -3.16
N LYS A 8 -4.10 -12.30 -2.44
CA LYS A 8 -5.43 -12.26 -3.04
C LYS A 8 -5.66 -11.11 -4.02
N ASN A 9 -5.09 -9.93 -3.77
CA ASN A 9 -5.45 -8.70 -4.50
C ASN A 9 -4.34 -8.17 -5.41
N LEU A 10 -3.09 -8.56 -5.20
CA LEU A 10 -1.93 -8.04 -5.92
C LEU A 10 -1.15 -9.13 -6.68
N GLN A 11 -1.26 -10.40 -6.30
CA GLN A 11 -0.61 -11.47 -7.06
C GLN A 11 -1.33 -11.66 -8.40
N ASN A 12 -0.59 -11.63 -9.51
CA ASN A 12 -1.09 -11.77 -10.88
C ASN A 12 -2.23 -10.80 -11.25
N THR A 13 -2.33 -9.66 -10.57
CA THR A 13 -3.33 -8.63 -10.91
C THR A 13 -2.91 -7.88 -12.17
N SER A 14 -3.87 -7.58 -13.04
CA SER A 14 -3.68 -6.68 -14.19
C SER A 14 -3.78 -5.20 -13.80
N ASP A 15 -4.38 -4.90 -12.64
CA ASP A 15 -4.48 -3.54 -12.12
C ASP A 15 -4.16 -3.49 -10.61
N PRO A 16 -2.88 -3.30 -10.25
CA PRO A 16 -2.48 -3.14 -8.85
C PRO A 16 -3.02 -1.85 -8.23
N LYS A 17 -3.50 -0.87 -9.00
CA LYS A 17 -4.00 0.42 -8.47
C LYS A 17 -5.45 0.33 -7.99
N GLN A 18 -6.22 -0.66 -8.43
CA GLN A 18 -7.66 -0.85 -8.15
C GLN A 18 -8.00 -0.76 -6.65
N HIS A 19 -7.17 -1.35 -5.79
CA HIS A 19 -7.45 -1.48 -4.36
C HIS A 19 -6.78 -0.40 -3.49
N GLY A 20 -6.05 0.52 -4.10
CA GLY A 20 -5.29 1.56 -3.40
C GLY A 20 -5.75 2.97 -3.77
N LYS A 21 -5.11 3.95 -3.13
CA LYS A 21 -5.24 5.36 -3.51
C LYS A 21 -3.87 5.99 -3.62
N ALA A 22 -3.69 6.85 -4.61
CA ALA A 22 -2.51 7.71 -4.70
C ALA A 22 -2.35 8.53 -3.42
N LEU A 23 -1.11 8.67 -2.96
CA LEU A 23 -0.77 9.60 -1.89
C LEU A 23 -0.85 11.04 -2.41
N LYS A 24 -0.81 12.01 -1.49
CA LYS A 24 -1.01 13.43 -1.81
C LYS A 24 0.33 14.17 -1.93
N ARG A 25 0.29 15.32 -2.60
CA ARG A 25 1.40 16.28 -2.72
C ARG A 25 2.63 15.65 -3.36
N GLN A 26 3.78 15.76 -2.71
CA GLN A 26 5.09 15.30 -3.21
C GLN A 26 5.17 13.77 -3.36
N LEU A 27 4.22 13.02 -2.80
CA LEU A 27 4.18 11.56 -2.85
C LEU A 27 3.15 11.02 -3.85
N LYS A 28 2.66 11.84 -4.79
CA LYS A 28 1.60 11.46 -5.75
C LYS A 28 1.88 10.21 -6.59
N ASP A 29 3.16 9.88 -6.76
CA ASP A 29 3.60 8.71 -7.54
C ASP A 29 3.52 7.42 -6.71
N TYR A 30 3.33 7.53 -5.39
CA TYR A 30 3.15 6.40 -4.49
C TYR A 30 1.68 6.09 -4.25
N TRP A 31 1.39 4.83 -4.05
CA TRP A 31 0.08 4.29 -3.68
C TRP A 31 0.02 3.90 -2.22
N ARG A 32 -1.21 3.85 -1.69
CA ARG A 32 -1.48 3.32 -0.37
C ARG A 32 -2.66 2.37 -0.40
N TYR A 33 -2.45 1.14 0.05
CA TYR A 33 -3.50 0.17 0.33
C TYR A 33 -3.98 0.28 1.78
N ARG A 34 -5.26 0.00 2.01
CA ARG A 34 -5.85 -0.12 3.35
C ARG A 34 -6.25 -1.58 3.59
N VAL A 35 -5.62 -2.21 4.56
CA VAL A 35 -5.90 -3.59 4.96
C VAL A 35 -6.32 -3.59 6.43
N GLY A 36 -7.63 -3.51 6.67
CA GLY A 36 -8.17 -3.30 8.02
C GLY A 36 -7.65 -1.99 8.64
N ASN A 37 -6.89 -2.13 9.73
CA ASN A 37 -6.28 -1.02 10.47
C ASN A 37 -4.91 -0.59 9.91
N TYR A 38 -4.37 -1.33 8.95
CA TYR A 38 -3.04 -1.11 8.40
C TYR A 38 -3.07 -0.31 7.11
N ARG A 39 -2.03 0.49 6.90
CA ARG A 39 -1.77 1.24 5.68
C ARG A 39 -0.46 0.74 5.09
N ILE A 40 -0.49 0.35 3.82
CA ILE A 40 0.67 -0.19 3.11
C ILE A 40 1.03 0.79 2.00
N PRO A 41 2.13 1.54 2.14
CA PRO A 41 2.74 2.28 1.04
C PRO A 41 3.23 1.32 -0.05
N ALA A 42 3.00 1.69 -1.30
CA ALA A 42 3.47 0.95 -2.46
C ALA A 42 3.98 1.91 -3.53
N ASP A 43 5.05 1.50 -4.17
CA ASP A 43 5.55 2.09 -5.40
C ASP A 43 5.15 1.16 -6.55
N ILE A 44 4.34 1.66 -7.48
CA ILE A 44 3.77 0.87 -8.58
C ILE A 44 4.38 1.38 -9.88
N ASN A 45 5.35 0.64 -10.40
CA ASN A 45 5.98 0.90 -11.69
C ASN A 45 5.34 0.03 -12.78
N GLN A 46 5.71 0.25 -14.06
CA GLN A 46 5.05 -0.42 -15.19
C GLN A 46 5.14 -1.95 -15.13
N ASP A 47 6.30 -2.48 -14.74
CA ASP A 47 6.57 -3.92 -14.82
C ASP A 47 6.62 -4.59 -13.44
N GLU A 48 6.64 -3.80 -12.36
CA GLU A 48 6.92 -4.28 -11.01
C GLU A 48 6.17 -3.47 -9.94
N VAL A 49 5.61 -4.16 -8.94
CA VAL A 49 5.02 -3.54 -7.76
C VAL A 49 5.98 -3.71 -6.57
N LYS A 50 6.62 -2.61 -6.14
CA LYS A 50 7.47 -2.60 -4.95
C LYS A 50 6.65 -2.16 -3.73
N ILE A 51 6.37 -3.11 -2.85
CA ILE A 51 5.59 -2.86 -1.63
C ILE A 51 6.55 -2.60 -0.47
N ILE A 52 6.51 -1.39 0.10
CA ILE A 52 7.32 -1.03 1.28
C ILE A 52 6.39 -1.02 2.49
N VAL A 53 6.50 -2.02 3.37
CA VAL A 53 5.71 -2.09 4.60
C VAL A 53 6.39 -1.21 5.67
N ILE A 54 6.02 0.07 5.71
CA ILE A 54 6.46 0.99 6.76
C ILE A 54 5.56 0.78 7.99
N ASN A 55 6.13 0.29 9.09
CA ASN A 55 5.55 0.11 10.43
C ASN A 55 4.02 -0.08 10.52
N VAL A 56 3.66 -1.31 10.87
CA VAL A 56 2.30 -1.83 11.07
C VAL A 56 1.78 -1.32 12.44
N GLY A 57 1.35 -0.05 12.51
CA GLY A 57 0.85 0.60 13.75
C GLY A 57 -0.59 1.13 13.65
N HIS A 58 -1.23 1.40 14.79
CA HIS A 58 -2.54 2.04 14.84
C HIS A 58 -2.43 3.50 14.34
N ARG A 59 -3.47 4.05 13.69
CA ARG A 59 -3.40 5.35 12.95
C ARG A 59 -2.81 6.49 13.77
N GLU A 60 -2.99 6.45 15.08
CA GLU A 60 -2.57 7.48 16.03
C GLU A 60 -1.08 7.43 16.38
N ASP A 61 -0.42 6.29 16.20
CA ASP A 61 0.99 6.11 16.58
C ASP A 61 1.94 6.38 15.42
N ILE A 62 1.45 6.23 14.18
CA ILE A 62 2.26 6.39 12.95
C ILE A 62 2.59 7.87 12.65
N TYR A 63 1.93 8.83 13.31
CA TYR A 63 2.19 10.27 13.15
C TYR A 63 2.97 10.88 14.32
N LYS A 64 3.41 10.08 15.31
CA LYS A 64 4.11 10.56 16.51
C LYS A 64 5.64 10.56 16.40
N GLN A 65 6.19 10.33 15.20
CA GLN A 65 7.63 10.42 14.93
C GLN A 65 7.97 11.70 14.19
#